data_AF-A0A4U7F0J9-F1
#
_entry.id   AF-A0A4U7F0J9-F1
#
_cell.length_a   1.000
_cell.length_b   1.000
_cell.length_c   1.000
_cell.angle_alpha   90.00
_cell.angle_beta   90.00
_cell.angle_gamma   90.00
#
_symmetry.space_group_name_H-M   'P 1'
#
loop_
_entity.id
_entity.type
_entity.pdbx_description
1 polymer ?
#
loop_
_entity_poly.entity_id
_entity_poly.type
_entity_poly.pdbx_seq_one_letter_code
_entity_poly.pdbx_strand_id
1 'polypeptide(L)'
;MSVDTGVGDGSVDGDLLAELFYPAFELLFDPDGDFVGDVERTLAEARMPDQVEMYVSRALGAGVIVGGVLWLVGTLVGYGIFSLGLLDPTALSLGIPAPNPAAQELLRSLVVPTAIVLSGLVFGSLGFAAGFGGLVAVPYSRASAREREINLLLADSVSFMYALSVGGLNQLEILQAMATAEDTYGEVSREFQSIVNETEYFGTDYRNAIRQQSMETPSDELSQFLADMLSIVNSGGDMESFLKDKKEKHLRTSKQEREMTLETLELFGEMYMTLSLFPLLLIIILVIMGMMGEADDRLLYATVYALIPLTGAGFLVLVSTVKQDEPGDGYLRPDGGSERLRQTSKEGLFHFGLVEAFVGRFGVFDRIRNREGTYKTKQILASPHLFLRDNPLYTLALTVPTALVIVVVAAVGGSAPTTFDGWVARLVWATFVWVYVPTYLVLVPLAVFPEWSQRS
;
A
#
# COMPACT_ATOMS: atom_id res chain seq x y z
N MET A 1 -17.94 -42.06 8.36
CA MET A 1 -18.65 -40.77 8.46
C MET A 1 -17.60 -39.73 8.74
N SER A 2 -17.04 -39.16 7.67
CA SER A 2 -16.04 -38.11 7.72
C SER A 2 -16.71 -36.80 8.15
N VAL A 3 -16.10 -36.13 9.11
CA VAL A 3 -16.54 -34.85 9.61
C VAL A 3 -16.09 -33.80 8.60
N ASP A 4 -17.07 -33.22 7.94
CA ASP A 4 -16.96 -32.07 7.06
C ASP A 4 -16.58 -30.85 7.91
N THR A 5 -15.33 -30.40 7.82
CA THR A 5 -14.86 -29.16 8.46
C THR A 5 -14.90 -28.04 7.44
N GLY A 6 -16.10 -27.57 7.14
CA GLY A 6 -16.31 -26.30 6.47
C GLY A 6 -16.10 -25.16 7.47
N VAL A 7 -14.97 -24.46 7.36
CA VAL A 7 -14.85 -23.01 7.65
C VAL A 7 -13.68 -22.47 6.81
N GLY A 8 -13.93 -22.32 5.50
CA GLY A 8 -13.22 -21.34 4.69
C GLY A 8 -14.12 -20.13 4.55
N ASP A 9 -13.57 -18.93 4.76
CA ASP A 9 -14.23 -17.63 4.57
C ASP A 9 -14.46 -17.34 3.05
N GLY A 10 -14.91 -18.36 2.32
CA GLY A 10 -15.38 -18.26 0.96
C GLY A 10 -16.86 -17.90 1.00
N SER A 11 -17.21 -16.71 0.51
CA SER A 11 -18.61 -16.40 0.20
C SER A 11 -19.19 -17.56 -0.62
N VAL A 12 -20.38 -18.05 -0.26
CA VAL A 12 -21.08 -19.16 -0.96
C VAL A 12 -21.11 -18.99 -2.48
N ASP A 13 -21.08 -17.75 -2.98
CA ASP A 13 -21.01 -17.42 -4.41
C ASP A 13 -19.65 -17.74 -5.08
N GLY A 14 -18.56 -17.75 -4.32
CA GLY A 14 -17.19 -17.98 -4.79
C GLY A 14 -16.93 -19.45 -5.16
N ASP A 15 -17.46 -20.38 -4.37
CA ASP A 15 -17.32 -21.82 -4.61
C ASP A 15 -18.17 -22.26 -5.82
N LEU A 16 -19.39 -21.70 -5.95
CA LEU A 16 -20.25 -21.95 -7.11
C LEU A 16 -19.64 -21.43 -8.43
N LEU A 17 -18.99 -20.27 -8.39
CA LEU A 17 -18.29 -19.73 -9.55
C LEU A 17 -17.13 -20.64 -9.97
N ALA A 18 -16.38 -21.13 -8.99
CA ALA A 18 -15.23 -21.97 -9.24
C ALA A 18 -15.64 -23.33 -9.86
N GLU A 19 -16.68 -23.97 -9.34
CA GLU A 19 -17.25 -25.20 -9.90
C GLU A 19 -17.75 -25.02 -11.33
N LEU A 20 -18.43 -23.89 -11.62
CA LEU A 20 -18.97 -23.60 -12.96
C LEU A 20 -17.86 -23.47 -14.02
N PHE A 21 -16.73 -22.90 -13.64
CA PHE A 21 -15.60 -22.62 -14.55
C PHE A 21 -14.50 -23.69 -14.51
N TYR A 22 -14.64 -24.73 -13.69
CA TYR A 22 -13.69 -25.85 -13.64
C TYR A 22 -13.48 -26.56 -14.99
N PRO A 23 -14.52 -26.83 -15.82
CA PRO A 23 -14.29 -27.42 -17.15
C PRO A 23 -13.49 -26.50 -18.09
N ALA A 24 -13.55 -25.18 -17.89
CA ALA A 24 -12.74 -24.24 -18.65
C ALA A 24 -11.28 -24.24 -18.18
N PHE A 25 -11.04 -24.48 -16.89
CA PHE A 25 -9.70 -24.71 -16.35
C PHE A 25 -9.07 -25.96 -16.97
N GLU A 26 -9.75 -27.11 -16.94
CA GLU A 26 -9.24 -28.37 -17.53
C GLU A 26 -8.93 -28.25 -19.04
N LEU A 27 -9.63 -27.36 -19.75
CA LEU A 27 -9.41 -27.14 -21.17
C LEU A 27 -8.21 -26.20 -21.46
N LEU A 28 -7.98 -25.21 -20.60
CA LEU A 28 -7.03 -24.12 -20.84
C LEU A 28 -5.69 -24.31 -20.13
N PHE A 29 -5.68 -25.02 -19.01
CA PHE A 29 -4.52 -25.20 -18.15
C PHE A 29 -4.23 -26.68 -17.95
N ASP A 30 -2.94 -27.00 -17.90
CA ASP A 30 -2.45 -28.31 -17.48
C ASP A 30 -2.28 -28.27 -15.95
N PRO A 31 -2.95 -29.15 -15.18
CA PRO A 31 -2.80 -29.22 -13.72
C PRO A 31 -1.34 -29.39 -13.28
N ASP A 32 -0.52 -30.08 -14.08
CA ASP A 32 0.91 -30.29 -13.82
C ASP A 32 1.81 -29.23 -14.49
N GLY A 33 1.23 -28.16 -15.04
CA GLY A 33 1.97 -27.11 -15.75
C GLY A 33 2.66 -26.10 -14.83
N ASP A 34 3.73 -25.47 -15.33
CA ASP A 34 4.54 -24.49 -14.58
C ASP A 34 3.70 -23.37 -13.95
N PHE A 35 2.70 -22.85 -14.67
CA PHE A 35 1.82 -21.78 -14.14
C PHE A 35 1.00 -22.24 -12.93
N VAL A 36 0.43 -23.45 -12.98
CA VAL A 36 -0.38 -23.98 -11.87
C VAL A 36 0.52 -24.27 -10.68
N GLY A 37 1.69 -24.88 -10.91
CA GLY A 37 2.67 -25.12 -9.86
C GLY A 37 3.18 -23.83 -9.19
N ASP A 38 3.41 -22.76 -9.96
CA ASP A 38 3.78 -21.46 -9.40
C ASP A 38 2.67 -20.86 -8.54
N VAL A 39 1.42 -20.90 -9.00
CA VAL A 39 0.28 -20.40 -8.21
C VAL A 39 0.06 -21.25 -6.96
N GLU A 40 0.19 -22.57 -7.05
CA GLU A 40 0.09 -23.48 -5.90
C GLU A 40 1.14 -23.15 -4.84
N ARG A 41 2.40 -23.02 -5.26
CA ARG A 41 3.49 -22.61 -4.38
C ARG A 41 3.19 -21.25 -3.74
N THR A 42 2.75 -20.26 -4.51
CA THR A 42 2.43 -18.93 -3.98
C THR A 42 1.21 -18.94 -3.05
N LEU A 43 0.22 -19.82 -3.26
CA LEU A 43 -0.91 -20.00 -2.34
C LEU A 43 -0.44 -20.57 -1.00
N ALA A 44 0.47 -21.55 -1.01
CA ALA A 44 1.09 -22.08 0.20
C ALA A 44 1.92 -21.00 0.92
N GLU A 45 2.78 -20.30 0.19
CA GLU A 45 3.56 -19.13 0.66
C GLU A 45 2.66 -18.00 1.20
N ALA A 46 1.42 -17.87 0.72
CA ALA A 46 0.45 -16.88 1.19
C ALA A 46 -0.45 -17.39 2.33
N ARG A 47 -0.29 -18.65 2.79
CA ARG A 47 -1.19 -19.35 3.74
C ARG A 47 -2.65 -19.29 3.33
N MET A 48 -2.90 -19.46 2.04
CA MET A 48 -4.25 -19.55 1.51
C MET A 48 -4.63 -21.03 1.41
N PRO A 49 -5.65 -21.51 2.14
CA PRO A 49 -6.01 -22.92 2.18
C PRO A 49 -6.78 -23.39 0.93
N ASP A 50 -6.83 -22.56 -0.12
CA ASP A 50 -7.56 -22.84 -1.35
C ASP A 50 -6.80 -23.85 -2.22
N GLN A 51 -7.51 -24.83 -2.78
CA GLN A 51 -6.92 -25.70 -3.80
C GLN A 51 -6.65 -24.89 -5.08
N VAL A 52 -5.45 -25.06 -5.64
CA VAL A 52 -4.98 -24.26 -6.79
C VAL A 52 -5.94 -24.32 -7.98
N GLU A 53 -6.47 -25.50 -8.30
CA GLU A 53 -7.39 -25.69 -9.43
C GLU A 53 -8.68 -24.88 -9.23
N MET A 54 -9.23 -24.92 -8.02
CA MET A 54 -10.46 -24.20 -7.68
C MET A 54 -10.21 -22.69 -7.65
N TYR A 55 -9.05 -22.26 -7.15
CA TYR A 55 -8.64 -20.86 -7.12
C TYR A 55 -8.50 -20.27 -8.54
N VAL A 56 -7.80 -20.97 -9.43
CA VAL A 56 -7.62 -20.54 -10.83
C VAL A 56 -8.96 -20.57 -11.57
N SER A 57 -9.80 -21.58 -11.33
CA SER A 57 -11.15 -21.65 -11.91
C SER A 57 -12.02 -20.46 -11.49
N ARG A 58 -11.98 -20.07 -10.21
CA ARG A 58 -12.63 -18.85 -9.71
C ARG A 58 -12.07 -17.59 -10.38
N ALA A 59 -10.75 -17.51 -10.55
CA ALA A 59 -10.11 -16.40 -11.24
C ALA A 59 -10.56 -16.29 -12.70
N LEU A 60 -10.68 -17.43 -13.40
CA LEU A 60 -11.20 -17.49 -14.77
C LEU A 60 -12.65 -17.02 -14.83
N GLY A 61 -13.50 -17.50 -13.92
CA GLY A 61 -14.89 -17.07 -13.84
C GLY A 61 -15.02 -15.57 -13.64
N ALA A 62 -14.25 -14.99 -12.72
CA ALA A 62 -14.23 -13.55 -12.49
C ALA A 62 -13.73 -12.78 -13.71
N GLY A 63 -12.66 -13.27 -14.37
CA GLY A 63 -12.16 -12.71 -15.62
C GLY A 63 -13.23 -12.71 -16.72
N VAL A 64 -13.94 -13.82 -16.91
CA VAL A 64 -15.01 -13.93 -17.92
C VAL A 64 -16.17 -12.99 -17.60
N ILE A 65 -16.58 -12.88 -16.34
CA ILE A 65 -17.66 -11.96 -15.93
C ILE A 65 -17.25 -10.50 -16.15
N VAL A 66 -16.10 -10.09 -15.62
CA VAL A 66 -15.60 -8.71 -15.74
C VAL A 66 -15.33 -8.36 -17.21
N GLY A 67 -14.72 -9.28 -17.96
CA GLY A 67 -14.51 -9.16 -19.40
C GLY A 67 -15.83 -9.05 -20.17
N GLY A 68 -16.84 -9.86 -19.85
CA GLY A 68 -18.16 -9.79 -20.46
C GLY A 68 -18.87 -8.46 -20.19
N VAL A 69 -18.80 -7.96 -18.95
CA VAL A 69 -19.35 -6.64 -18.57
C VAL A 69 -18.63 -5.52 -19.33
N LEU A 70 -17.30 -5.52 -19.35
CA LEU A 70 -16.54 -4.49 -20.06
C LEU A 70 -16.66 -4.61 -21.58
N TRP A 71 -16.87 -5.80 -22.13
CA TRP A 71 -17.19 -6.00 -23.55
C TRP A 71 -18.52 -5.33 -23.92
N LEU A 72 -19.55 -5.50 -23.09
CA LEU A 72 -20.85 -4.83 -23.27
C LEU A 72 -20.69 -3.30 -23.17
N VAL A 73 -19.98 -2.82 -22.16
CA VAL A 73 -19.70 -1.39 -21.98
C VAL A 73 -18.91 -0.83 -23.18
N GLY A 74 -17.86 -1.51 -23.62
CA GLY A 74 -17.04 -1.11 -24.77
C GLY A 74 -17.84 -1.05 -26.07
N THR A 75 -18.75 -2.01 -26.26
CA THR A 75 -19.67 -2.04 -27.41
C THR A 75 -20.66 -0.88 -27.36
N LEU A 76 -21.22 -0.58 -26.17
CA LEU A 76 -22.12 0.57 -25.96
C LEU A 76 -21.40 1.91 -26.16
N VAL A 77 -20.18 2.04 -25.66
CA VAL A 77 -19.33 3.22 -25.85
C VAL A 77 -18.98 3.39 -27.32
N GLY A 78 -18.53 2.33 -27.99
CA GLY A 78 -18.26 2.33 -29.43
C GLY A 78 -19.47 2.77 -30.24
N TYR A 79 -20.64 2.21 -29.95
CA TYR A 79 -21.91 2.62 -30.57
C TYR A 79 -22.24 4.10 -30.29
N GLY A 80 -22.09 4.54 -29.04
CA GLY A 80 -22.32 5.92 -28.60
C GLY A 80 -21.48 6.93 -29.37
N ILE A 81 -20.18 6.66 -29.53
CA ILE A 81 -19.24 7.53 -30.24
C ILE A 81 -19.67 7.79 -31.69
N PHE A 82 -20.08 6.75 -32.42
CA PHE A 82 -20.55 6.89 -33.80
C PHE A 82 -21.97 7.48 -33.89
N SER A 83 -22.87 7.17 -32.96
CA SER A 83 -24.24 7.69 -32.95
C SER A 83 -24.32 9.20 -32.60
N LEU A 84 -23.41 9.69 -31.76
CA LEU A 84 -23.31 11.08 -31.35
C LEU A 84 -22.48 11.95 -32.32
N GLY A 85 -21.90 11.34 -33.36
CA GLY A 85 -21.08 12.05 -34.35
C GLY A 85 -19.75 12.56 -33.79
N LEU A 86 -19.21 11.93 -32.74
CA LEU A 86 -17.94 12.33 -32.12
C LEU A 86 -16.72 11.92 -32.96
N LEU A 87 -16.86 10.92 -33.82
CA LEU A 87 -15.86 10.49 -34.79
C LEU A 87 -16.50 10.37 -36.17
N ASP A 88 -15.89 11.00 -37.18
CA ASP A 88 -16.30 10.86 -38.56
C ASP A 88 -15.92 9.48 -39.09
N PRO A 89 -16.88 8.69 -39.62
CA PRO A 89 -16.60 7.37 -40.20
C PRO A 89 -15.57 7.40 -41.35
N THR A 90 -15.43 8.56 -42.02
CA THR A 90 -14.47 8.77 -43.11
C THR A 90 -13.03 8.92 -42.65
N ALA A 91 -12.80 9.18 -41.36
CA ALA A 91 -11.45 9.24 -40.78
C ALA A 91 -10.85 7.85 -40.53
N LEU A 92 -11.70 6.82 -40.48
CA LEU A 92 -11.30 5.42 -40.27
C LEU A 92 -11.34 4.67 -41.60
N SER A 93 -10.25 3.96 -41.91
CA SER A 93 -10.19 3.07 -43.07
C SER A 93 -9.68 1.70 -42.65
N LEU A 94 -10.24 0.63 -43.21
CA LEU A 94 -9.80 -0.74 -42.98
C LEU A 94 -8.45 -1.06 -43.68
N GLY A 95 -7.88 -0.12 -44.43
CA GLY A 95 -6.58 -0.28 -45.12
C GLY A 95 -6.57 -1.30 -46.27
N ILE A 96 -7.71 -1.90 -46.61
CA ILE A 96 -7.84 -2.91 -47.66
C ILE A 96 -7.98 -2.22 -49.03
N PRO A 97 -7.09 -2.48 -50.02
CA PRO A 97 -7.22 -1.94 -51.37
C PRO A 97 -8.50 -2.47 -52.05
N ALA A 98 -9.38 -1.58 -52.49
CA ALA A 98 -10.62 -1.96 -53.16
C ALA A 98 -10.44 -1.91 -54.70
N PRO A 99 -10.58 -3.04 -55.42
CA PRO A 99 -10.40 -3.06 -56.88
C PRO A 99 -11.56 -2.42 -57.65
N ASN A 100 -12.77 -2.36 -57.08
CA ASN A 100 -13.96 -1.83 -57.72
C ASN A 100 -14.72 -0.83 -56.82
N PRO A 101 -15.42 0.17 -57.39
CA PRO A 101 -16.20 1.15 -56.60
C PRO A 101 -17.27 0.52 -55.70
N ALA A 102 -17.91 -0.57 -56.17
CA ALA A 102 -18.87 -1.33 -55.36
C ALA A 102 -18.22 -2.02 -54.14
N ALA A 103 -16.97 -2.47 -54.27
CA ALA A 103 -16.22 -3.05 -53.16
C ALA A 103 -15.79 -1.99 -52.14
N GLN A 104 -15.51 -0.77 -52.59
CA GLN A 104 -15.19 0.35 -51.71
C GLN A 104 -16.38 0.76 -50.84
N GLU A 105 -17.59 0.76 -51.39
CA GLU A 105 -18.81 1.08 -50.64
C GLU A 105 -19.15 0.01 -49.60
N LEU A 106 -19.01 -1.27 -49.95
CA LEU A 106 -19.18 -2.37 -48.99
C LEU A 106 -18.17 -2.28 -47.84
N LEU A 107 -16.89 -2.04 -48.14
CA LEU A 107 -15.86 -1.88 -47.11
C LEU A 107 -16.17 -0.70 -46.17
N ARG A 108 -16.67 0.42 -46.70
CA ARG A 108 -17.08 1.59 -45.89
C ARG A 108 -18.24 1.26 -44.95
N SER A 109 -19.24 0.51 -45.41
CA SER A 109 -20.36 0.09 -44.56
C SER A 109 -19.94 -0.81 -43.39
N LEU A 110 -18.83 -1.54 -43.54
CA LEU A 110 -18.28 -2.45 -42.53
C LEU A 110 -17.38 -1.74 -41.51
N VAL A 111 -16.88 -0.53 -41.78
CA VAL A 111 -15.96 0.20 -40.88
C VAL A 111 -16.60 0.41 -39.50
N VAL A 112 -17.84 0.91 -39.45
CA VAL A 112 -18.52 1.23 -38.19
C VAL A 112 -18.86 -0.03 -37.38
N PRO A 113 -19.51 -1.07 -37.95
CA PRO A 113 -19.73 -2.33 -37.23
C PRO A 113 -18.43 -2.98 -36.75
N THR A 114 -17.39 -2.99 -37.59
CA THR A 114 -16.09 -3.57 -37.22
C THR A 114 -15.45 -2.78 -36.09
N ALA A 115 -15.48 -1.45 -36.13
CA ALA A 115 -14.93 -0.59 -35.07
C ALA A 115 -15.65 -0.80 -33.73
N ILE A 116 -16.98 -0.98 -33.75
CA ILE A 116 -17.77 -1.27 -32.55
C ILE A 116 -17.40 -2.63 -31.96
N VAL A 117 -17.33 -3.67 -32.80
CA VAL A 117 -16.94 -5.03 -32.36
C VAL A 117 -15.50 -5.03 -31.83
N LEU A 118 -14.57 -4.35 -32.50
CA LEU A 118 -13.19 -4.21 -32.05
C LEU A 118 -13.11 -3.47 -30.72
N SER A 119 -13.87 -2.38 -30.54
CA SER A 119 -13.93 -1.66 -29.28
C SER A 119 -14.42 -2.58 -28.15
N GLY A 120 -15.55 -3.28 -28.36
CA GLY A 120 -16.04 -4.28 -27.42
C GLY A 120 -14.97 -5.33 -27.10
N LEU A 121 -14.31 -5.90 -28.10
CA LEU A 121 -13.26 -6.91 -27.92
C LEU A 121 -12.07 -6.38 -27.10
N VAL A 122 -11.62 -5.14 -27.36
CA VAL A 122 -10.51 -4.51 -26.62
C VAL A 122 -10.90 -4.27 -25.16
N PHE A 123 -12.07 -3.68 -24.89
CA PHE A 123 -12.52 -3.48 -23.51
C PHE A 123 -12.78 -4.80 -22.79
N GLY A 124 -13.31 -5.80 -23.51
CA GLY A 124 -13.56 -7.14 -22.97
C GLY A 124 -12.28 -7.88 -22.63
N SER A 125 -11.26 -7.83 -23.49
CA SER A 125 -9.95 -8.45 -23.21
C SER A 125 -9.22 -7.74 -22.08
N LEU A 126 -9.27 -6.41 -22.01
CA LEU A 126 -8.75 -5.64 -20.87
C LEU A 126 -9.49 -6.00 -19.58
N GLY A 127 -10.81 -6.16 -19.63
CA GLY A 127 -11.61 -6.58 -18.49
C GLY A 127 -11.30 -8.00 -18.03
N PHE A 128 -11.13 -8.93 -18.96
CA PHE A 128 -10.69 -10.28 -18.64
C PHE A 128 -9.32 -10.29 -17.98
N ALA A 129 -8.34 -9.60 -18.58
CA ALA A 129 -7.00 -9.49 -18.04
C ALA A 129 -7.00 -8.86 -16.63
N ALA A 130 -7.81 -7.83 -16.42
CA ALA A 130 -7.94 -7.18 -15.11
C ALA A 130 -8.64 -8.08 -14.08
N GLY A 131 -9.71 -8.78 -14.44
CA GLY A 131 -10.44 -9.66 -13.53
C GLY A 131 -9.67 -10.93 -13.18
N PHE A 132 -9.14 -11.64 -14.18
CA PHE A 132 -8.33 -12.83 -13.99
C PHE A 132 -7.00 -12.48 -13.32
N GLY A 133 -6.24 -11.54 -13.91
CA GLY A 133 -4.93 -11.13 -13.39
C GLY A 133 -5.03 -10.48 -12.02
N GLY A 134 -6.10 -9.73 -11.74
CA GLY A 134 -6.34 -9.13 -10.43
C GLY A 134 -6.50 -10.17 -9.31
N LEU A 135 -7.25 -11.25 -9.56
CA LEU A 135 -7.37 -12.35 -8.58
C LEU A 135 -6.08 -13.17 -8.49
N VAL A 136 -5.46 -13.55 -9.62
CA VAL A 136 -4.18 -14.28 -9.60
C VAL A 136 -3.10 -13.48 -8.87
N ALA A 137 -3.10 -12.16 -8.92
CA ALA A 137 -2.14 -11.30 -8.22
C ALA A 137 -2.33 -11.25 -6.68
N VAL A 138 -3.49 -11.63 -6.14
CA VAL A 138 -3.77 -11.60 -4.69
C VAL A 138 -2.80 -12.47 -3.88
N PRO A 139 -2.58 -13.77 -4.19
CA PRO A 139 -1.65 -14.60 -3.45
C PRO A 139 -0.22 -14.04 -3.54
N TYR A 140 0.25 -13.59 -4.71
CA TYR A 140 1.57 -12.96 -4.84
C TYR A 140 1.72 -11.72 -3.97
N SER A 141 0.70 -10.86 -3.94
CA SER A 141 0.72 -9.67 -3.09
C SER A 141 0.76 -10.01 -1.60
N ARG A 142 0.04 -11.07 -1.18
CA ARG A 142 0.05 -11.53 0.21
C ARG A 142 1.38 -12.18 0.57
N ALA A 143 1.89 -13.10 -0.26
CA ALA A 143 3.19 -13.75 -0.07
C ALA A 143 4.31 -12.71 0.05
N SER A 144 4.36 -11.72 -0.84
CA SER A 144 5.34 -10.63 -0.78
C SER A 144 5.20 -9.73 0.45
N ALA A 145 3.97 -9.49 0.94
CA ALA A 145 3.78 -8.77 2.19
C ALA A 145 4.32 -9.56 3.39
N ARG A 146 4.07 -10.87 3.44
CA ARG A 146 4.59 -11.77 4.47
C ARG A 146 6.12 -11.88 4.41
N GLU A 147 6.69 -12.08 3.22
CA GLU A 147 8.14 -12.09 2.99
C GLU A 147 8.82 -10.86 3.60
N ARG A 148 8.29 -9.67 3.28
CA ARG A 148 8.81 -8.40 3.80
C ARG A 148 8.75 -8.33 5.32
N GLU A 149 7.63 -8.73 5.92
CA GLU A 149 7.49 -8.76 7.39
C GLU A 149 8.48 -9.74 8.04
N ILE A 150 8.63 -10.94 7.46
CA ILE A 150 9.58 -11.96 7.92
C ILE A 150 11.00 -11.41 7.87
N ASN A 151 11.45 -10.86 6.74
CA ASN A 151 12.82 -10.36 6.58
C ASN A 151 13.15 -9.23 7.57
N LEU A 152 12.18 -8.35 7.85
CA LEU A 152 12.35 -7.26 8.81
C LEU A 152 12.51 -7.76 10.25
N LEU A 153 11.70 -8.75 10.65
CA LEU A 153 11.65 -9.26 12.03
C LEU A 153 12.62 -10.43 12.29
N LEU A 154 13.24 -11.00 11.25
CA LEU A 154 14.09 -12.17 11.36
C LEU A 154 15.30 -11.93 12.28
N ALA A 155 15.97 -10.79 12.15
CA ALA A 155 17.15 -10.45 12.97
C ALA A 155 16.83 -10.40 14.48
N ASP A 156 15.68 -9.80 14.83
CA ASP A 156 15.22 -9.69 16.21
C ASP A 156 14.73 -11.04 16.74
N SER A 157 14.06 -11.83 15.89
CA SER A 157 13.63 -13.20 16.20
C SER A 157 14.82 -14.12 16.50
N VAL A 158 15.88 -14.07 15.68
CA VAL A 158 17.12 -14.81 15.92
C VAL A 158 17.80 -14.36 17.21
N SER A 159 17.79 -13.06 17.51
CA SER A 159 18.32 -12.52 18.77
C SER A 159 17.57 -13.04 19.99
N PHE A 160 16.25 -13.16 19.90
CA PHE A 160 15.41 -13.73 20.96
C PHE A 160 15.68 -15.23 21.16
N MET A 161 15.73 -16.01 20.08
CA MET A 161 16.10 -17.42 20.16
C MET A 161 17.49 -17.62 20.79
N TYR A 162 18.46 -16.79 20.43
CA TYR A 162 19.80 -16.82 21.05
C TYR A 162 19.71 -16.54 22.56
N ALA A 163 18.95 -15.53 22.97
CA ALA A 163 18.79 -15.21 24.39
C ALA A 163 18.15 -16.37 25.18
N LEU A 164 17.18 -17.06 24.59
CA LEU A 164 16.58 -18.27 25.16
C LEU A 164 17.57 -19.44 25.25
N SER A 165 18.39 -19.64 24.21
CA SER A 165 19.44 -20.66 24.20
C SER A 165 20.47 -20.42 25.30
N VAL A 166 20.93 -19.18 25.49
CA VAL A 166 21.82 -18.79 26.60
C VAL A 166 21.13 -18.98 27.96
N GLY A 167 19.81 -18.81 28.00
CA GLY A 167 18.97 -19.12 29.17
C GLY A 167 18.85 -20.62 29.50
N GLY A 168 19.43 -21.50 28.67
CA GLY A 168 19.46 -22.94 28.87
C GLY A 168 18.25 -23.69 28.31
N LEU A 169 17.39 -23.04 27.51
CA LEU A 169 16.28 -23.70 26.84
C LEU A 169 16.81 -24.63 25.73
N ASN A 170 16.16 -25.79 25.57
CA ASN A 170 16.48 -26.71 24.49
C ASN A 170 15.85 -26.29 23.15
N GLN A 171 16.23 -26.94 22.05
CA GLN A 171 15.80 -26.53 20.71
C GLN A 171 14.28 -26.52 20.53
N LEU A 172 13.58 -27.54 21.05
CA LEU A 172 12.11 -27.62 20.95
C LEU A 172 11.44 -26.51 21.76
N GLU A 173 11.95 -26.23 22.96
CA GLU A 173 11.45 -25.14 23.80
C GLU A 173 11.66 -23.76 23.13
N ILE A 174 12.79 -23.56 22.45
CA ILE A 174 13.04 -22.33 21.67
C ILE A 174 12.05 -22.19 20.52
N LEU A 175 11.79 -23.28 19.76
CA LEU A 175 10.82 -23.28 18.67
C LEU A 175 9.39 -23.00 19.18
N GLN A 176 8.99 -23.60 20.30
CA GLN A 176 7.70 -23.35 20.96
C GLN A 176 7.57 -21.92 21.47
N ALA A 177 8.64 -21.38 22.06
CA ALA A 177 8.67 -19.99 22.52
C ALA A 177 8.54 -19.01 21.34
N MET A 178 9.24 -19.26 20.22
CA MET A 178 9.06 -18.48 18.99
C MET A 178 7.65 -18.57 18.44
N ALA A 179 7.07 -19.77 18.39
CA ALA A 179 5.71 -20.00 17.91
C ALA A 179 4.64 -19.26 18.73
N THR A 180 4.89 -19.04 20.02
CA THR A 180 3.95 -18.37 20.94
C THR A 180 4.10 -16.84 20.94
N ALA A 181 5.23 -16.31 20.45
CA ALA A 181 5.58 -14.89 20.52
C ALA A 181 5.03 -14.05 19.34
N GLU A 182 3.84 -14.40 18.81
CA GLU A 182 3.20 -13.74 17.65
C GLU A 182 3.04 -12.23 17.86
N ASP A 183 2.69 -11.79 19.08
CA ASP A 183 2.50 -10.37 19.41
C ASP A 183 3.74 -9.50 19.15
N THR A 184 4.94 -10.10 19.13
CA THR A 184 6.22 -9.37 18.97
C THR A 184 6.89 -9.67 17.63
N TYR A 185 6.83 -10.91 17.15
CA TYR A 185 7.58 -11.34 15.96
C TYR A 185 6.68 -11.71 14.77
N GLY A 186 5.37 -11.47 14.86
CA GLY A 186 4.43 -11.46 13.74
C GLY A 186 4.53 -12.71 12.86
N GLU A 187 4.72 -12.50 11.55
CA GLU A 187 4.82 -13.60 10.59
C GLU A 187 5.97 -14.58 10.85
N VAL A 188 7.09 -14.15 11.46
CA VAL A 188 8.16 -15.09 11.82
C VAL A 188 7.65 -16.11 12.84
N SER A 189 6.96 -15.66 13.89
CA SER A 189 6.32 -16.54 14.88
C SER A 189 5.32 -17.49 14.24
N ARG A 190 4.54 -17.02 13.26
CA ARG A 190 3.59 -17.87 12.52
C ARG A 190 4.30 -18.99 11.77
N GLU A 191 5.48 -18.75 11.17
CA GLU A 191 6.29 -19.77 10.49
C GLU A 191 6.78 -20.84 11.48
N PHE A 192 7.24 -20.43 12.67
CA PHE A 192 7.60 -21.35 13.74
C PHE A 192 6.39 -22.10 14.31
N GLN A 193 5.22 -21.46 14.38
CA GLN A 193 3.97 -22.09 14.80
C GLN A 193 3.56 -23.21 13.84
N SER A 194 3.78 -23.04 12.53
CA SER A 194 3.55 -24.11 11.54
C SER A 194 4.42 -25.33 11.85
N ILE A 195 5.71 -25.13 12.12
CA ILE A 195 6.66 -26.21 12.50
C ILE A 195 6.20 -26.92 13.79
N VAL A 196 5.81 -26.17 14.81
CA VAL A 196 5.35 -26.73 16.10
C VAL A 196 4.04 -27.49 15.91
N ASN A 197 3.08 -26.94 15.16
CA ASN A 197 1.80 -27.58 14.90
C ASN A 197 1.96 -28.89 14.13
N GLU A 198 2.82 -28.91 13.11
CA GLU A 198 3.16 -30.10 12.32
C GLU A 198 3.76 -31.21 13.20
N THR A 199 4.55 -30.81 14.21
CA THR A 199 5.16 -31.73 15.17
C THR A 199 4.14 -32.26 16.20
N GLU A 200 3.31 -31.38 16.78
CA GLU A 200 2.42 -31.72 17.90
C GLU A 200 1.09 -32.36 17.47
N TYR A 201 0.47 -31.86 16.39
CA TYR A 201 -0.86 -32.31 15.96
C TYR A 201 -0.80 -33.41 14.89
N PHE A 202 0.19 -33.34 13.99
CA PHE A 202 0.31 -34.27 12.87
C PHE A 202 1.32 -35.40 13.12
N GLY A 203 2.08 -35.30 14.22
CA GLY A 203 3.03 -36.34 14.65
C GLY A 203 4.26 -36.45 13.74
N THR A 204 4.51 -35.42 12.94
CA THR A 204 5.69 -35.33 12.06
C THR A 204 6.94 -35.06 12.89
N ASP A 205 8.08 -35.64 12.50
CA ASP A 205 9.37 -35.33 13.14
C ASP A 205 9.72 -33.85 12.92
N TYR A 206 10.10 -33.13 13.98
CA TYR A 206 10.44 -31.71 13.93
C TYR A 206 11.53 -31.41 12.89
N ARG A 207 12.41 -32.36 12.58
CA ARG A 207 13.39 -32.25 11.48
C ARG A 207 12.72 -32.16 10.11
N ASN A 208 11.71 -32.98 9.87
CA ASN A 208 10.92 -32.95 8.64
C ASN A 208 10.03 -31.70 8.59
N ALA A 209 9.46 -31.29 9.73
CA ALA A 209 8.68 -30.05 9.81
C ALA A 209 9.53 -28.81 9.47
N ILE A 210 10.75 -28.70 10.02
CA ILE A 210 11.70 -27.62 9.66
C ILE A 210 12.06 -27.68 8.17
N ARG A 211 12.29 -28.88 7.63
CA ARG A 211 12.59 -29.06 6.20
C ARG A 211 11.44 -28.59 5.32
N GLN A 212 10.21 -28.99 5.64
CA GLN A 212 9.03 -28.57 4.88
C GLN A 212 8.86 -27.06 4.94
N GLN A 213 8.91 -26.48 6.14
CA GLN A 213 8.80 -25.04 6.31
C GLN A 213 9.90 -24.26 5.55
N SER A 214 11.12 -24.80 5.46
CA SER A 214 12.20 -24.18 4.70
C SER A 214 11.93 -24.12 3.19
N MET A 215 11.08 -25.01 2.66
CA MET A 215 10.71 -25.04 1.23
C MET A 215 9.44 -24.24 0.92
N GLU A 216 8.57 -24.01 1.92
CA GLU A 216 7.28 -23.33 1.75
C GLU A 216 7.29 -21.86 2.16
N THR A 217 8.31 -21.43 2.93
CA THR A 217 8.38 -20.06 3.40
C THR A 217 8.63 -19.08 2.23
N PRO A 218 7.94 -17.93 2.16
CA PRO A 218 8.14 -16.96 1.10
C PRO A 218 9.47 -16.19 1.20
N SER A 219 10.21 -16.35 2.31
CA SER A 219 11.47 -15.63 2.58
C SER A 219 12.68 -16.52 2.33
N ASP A 220 13.53 -16.13 1.39
CA ASP A 220 14.81 -16.80 1.13
C ASP A 220 15.74 -16.77 2.37
N GLU A 221 15.71 -15.70 3.15
CA GLU A 221 16.52 -15.58 4.36
C GLU A 221 16.09 -16.56 5.46
N LEU A 222 14.77 -16.68 5.68
CA LEU A 222 14.22 -17.63 6.63
C LEU A 222 14.39 -19.07 6.12
N SER A 223 14.21 -19.31 4.82
CA SER A 223 14.48 -20.61 4.18
C SER A 223 15.90 -21.08 4.47
N GLN A 224 16.89 -20.22 4.20
CA GLN A 224 18.30 -20.52 4.46
C GLN A 224 18.56 -20.70 5.97
N PHE A 225 17.94 -19.87 6.81
CA PHE A 225 18.09 -19.99 8.26
C PHE A 225 17.57 -21.34 8.79
N LEU A 226 16.39 -21.78 8.34
CA LEU A 226 15.79 -23.07 8.70
C LEU A 226 16.61 -24.25 8.15
N ALA A 227 17.12 -24.14 6.91
CA ALA A 227 18.00 -25.15 6.32
C ALA A 227 19.32 -25.30 7.11
N ASP A 228 19.94 -24.19 7.51
CA ASP A 228 21.14 -24.21 8.34
C ASP A 228 20.84 -24.78 9.74
N MET A 229 19.71 -24.40 10.34
CA MET A 229 19.27 -24.94 11.63
C MET A 229 19.08 -26.46 11.55
N LEU A 230 18.45 -26.96 10.48
CA LEU A 230 18.27 -28.39 10.24
C LEU A 230 19.62 -29.12 10.17
N SER A 231 20.65 -28.51 9.58
CA SER A 231 22.01 -29.05 9.53
C SER A 231 22.62 -29.20 10.94
N ILE A 232 22.46 -28.18 11.79
CA ILE A 232 22.91 -28.21 13.20
C ILE A 232 22.17 -29.27 13.99
N VAL A 233 20.84 -29.35 13.83
CA VAL A 233 19.99 -30.36 14.49
C VAL A 233 20.39 -31.77 14.08
N ASN A 234 20.64 -32.03 12.80
CA ASN A 234 21.01 -33.35 12.29
C ASN A 234 22.39 -33.81 12.76
N SER A 235 23.34 -32.88 12.89
CA SER A 235 24.70 -33.16 13.37
C SER A 235 24.82 -33.20 14.90
N GLY A 236 23.77 -32.80 15.63
CA GLY A 236 23.84 -32.64 17.08
C GLY A 236 24.78 -31.52 17.52
N GLY A 237 24.95 -30.50 16.66
CA GLY A 237 25.83 -29.36 16.90
C GLY A 237 25.31 -28.39 17.96
N ASP A 238 26.10 -27.36 18.23
CA ASP A 238 25.78 -26.34 19.22
C ASP A 238 24.82 -25.27 18.63
N MET A 239 23.56 -25.33 19.07
CA MET A 239 22.52 -24.36 18.69
C MET A 239 22.83 -22.95 19.20
N GLU A 240 23.45 -22.82 20.38
CA GLU A 240 23.76 -21.51 20.96
C GLU A 240 24.78 -20.78 20.08
N SER A 241 25.86 -21.48 19.70
CA SER A 241 26.88 -20.93 18.81
C SER A 241 26.30 -20.59 17.42
N PHE A 242 25.44 -21.44 16.87
CA PHE A 242 24.78 -21.16 15.59
C PHE A 242 23.91 -19.89 15.64
N LEU A 243 23.06 -19.78 16.67
CA LEU A 243 22.18 -18.62 16.84
C LEU A 243 22.97 -17.34 17.10
N LYS A 244 24.08 -17.42 17.84
CA LYS A 244 25.00 -16.31 18.06
C LYS A 244 25.59 -15.80 16.75
N ASP A 245 26.11 -16.71 15.93
CA ASP A 245 26.73 -16.37 14.65
C ASP A 245 25.72 -15.76 13.68
N LYS A 246 24.50 -16.29 13.63
CA LYS A 246 23.40 -15.73 12.83
C LYS A 246 23.00 -14.34 13.32
N LYS A 247 22.81 -14.17 14.62
CA LYS A 247 22.51 -12.88 15.25
C LYS A 247 23.55 -11.82 14.89
N GLU A 248 24.85 -12.14 15.06
CA GLU A 248 25.93 -11.21 14.74
C GLU A 248 25.99 -10.90 13.23
N LYS A 249 25.77 -11.90 12.38
CA LYS A 249 25.69 -11.70 10.93
C LYS A 249 24.57 -10.72 10.56
N HIS A 250 23.34 -10.95 11.05
CA HIS A 250 22.19 -10.09 10.73
C HIS A 250 22.40 -8.66 11.25
N LEU A 251 22.85 -8.49 12.50
CA LEU A 251 23.15 -7.16 13.05
C LEU A 251 24.21 -6.41 12.24
N ARG A 252 25.26 -7.11 11.79
CA ARG A 252 26.30 -6.52 10.94
C ARG A 252 25.75 -6.13 9.58
N THR A 253 24.94 -6.97 8.94
CA THR A 253 24.31 -6.67 7.65
C THR A 253 23.40 -5.44 7.75
N SER A 254 22.48 -5.39 8.72
CA SER A 254 21.60 -4.23 8.90
C SER A 254 22.37 -2.94 9.21
N LYS A 255 23.49 -3.03 9.93
CA LYS A 255 24.37 -1.88 10.16
C LYS A 255 25.01 -1.40 8.85
N GLN A 256 25.51 -2.32 8.02
CA GLN A 256 26.12 -2.00 6.72
C GLN A 256 25.10 -1.38 5.75
N GLU A 257 23.87 -1.89 5.70
CA GLU A 257 22.80 -1.31 4.87
C GLU A 257 22.44 0.12 5.30
N ARG A 258 22.37 0.37 6.62
CA ARG A 258 22.16 1.72 7.15
C ARG A 258 23.31 2.65 6.81
N GLU A 259 24.56 2.20 6.97
CA GLU A 259 25.75 2.98 6.60
C GLU A 259 25.75 3.32 5.10
N MET A 260 25.45 2.36 4.23
CA MET A 260 25.35 2.58 2.78
C MET A 260 24.22 3.55 2.42
N THR A 261 23.09 3.49 3.12
CA THR A 261 21.98 4.43 2.94
C THR A 261 22.41 5.84 3.32
N LEU A 262 23.10 6.01 4.45
CA LEU A 262 23.64 7.30 4.89
C LEU A 262 24.69 7.85 3.92
N GLU A 263 25.61 7.01 3.44
CA GLU A 263 26.61 7.39 2.43
C GLU A 263 25.94 7.86 1.12
N THR A 264 24.88 7.18 0.70
CA THR A 264 24.12 7.58 -0.49
C THR A 264 23.40 8.92 -0.28
N LEU A 265 22.81 9.14 0.90
CA LEU A 265 22.20 10.42 1.26
C LEU A 265 23.23 11.56 1.36
N GLU A 266 24.43 11.28 1.86
CA GLU A 266 25.55 12.23 1.90
C GLU A 266 25.98 12.64 0.49
N LEU A 267 26.19 11.67 -0.40
CA LEU A 267 26.50 11.91 -1.81
C LEU A 267 25.43 12.78 -2.48
N PHE A 268 24.15 12.51 -2.17
CA PHE A 268 23.05 13.30 -2.71
C PHE A 268 23.04 14.72 -2.15
N GLY A 269 23.33 14.89 -0.87
CA GLY A 269 23.53 16.20 -0.24
C GLY A 269 24.63 17.02 -0.94
N GLU A 270 25.77 16.40 -1.24
CA GLU A 270 26.85 17.04 -1.99
C GLU A 270 26.41 17.46 -3.41
N MET A 271 25.73 16.55 -4.12
CA MET A 271 25.18 16.86 -5.45
C MET A 271 24.14 17.99 -5.41
N TYR A 272 23.29 18.05 -4.37
CA TYR A 272 22.33 19.14 -4.21
C TYR A 272 23.03 20.49 -4.08
N MET A 273 24.07 20.57 -3.24
CA MET A 273 24.83 21.79 -3.06
C MET A 273 25.45 22.26 -4.37
N THR A 274 26.03 21.35 -5.15
CA THR A 274 26.66 21.71 -6.43
C THR A 274 25.65 22.06 -7.53
N LEU A 275 24.56 21.30 -7.67
CA LEU A 275 23.52 21.55 -8.68
C LEU A 275 22.71 22.81 -8.36
N SER A 276 22.44 23.10 -7.09
CA SER A 276 21.71 24.32 -6.68
C SER A 276 22.51 25.61 -6.88
N LEU A 277 23.84 25.54 -7.00
CA LEU A 277 24.68 26.70 -7.34
C LEU A 277 24.46 27.17 -8.77
N PHE A 278 24.05 26.30 -9.70
CA PHE A 278 23.86 26.68 -11.10
C PHE A 278 22.73 27.71 -11.28
N PRO A 279 21.50 27.49 -10.78
CA PRO A 279 20.45 28.51 -10.80
C PRO A 279 20.85 29.80 -10.05
N LEU A 280 21.59 29.68 -8.94
CA LEU A 280 22.03 30.83 -8.16
C LEU A 280 23.01 31.71 -8.94
N LEU A 281 24.03 31.10 -9.56
CA LEU A 281 24.99 31.80 -10.40
C LEU A 281 24.30 32.45 -11.60
N LEU A 282 23.35 31.74 -12.21
CA LEU A 282 22.55 32.26 -13.31
C LEU A 282 21.75 33.50 -12.89
N ILE A 283 21.13 33.50 -11.70
CA ILE A 283 20.46 34.68 -11.13
C ILE A 283 21.44 35.83 -10.99
N ILE A 284 22.64 35.61 -10.43
CA ILE A 284 23.63 36.68 -10.24
C ILE A 284 23.97 37.32 -11.60
N ILE A 285 24.23 36.50 -12.62
CA ILE A 285 24.55 36.97 -13.98
C ILE A 285 23.37 37.75 -14.58
N LEU A 286 22.15 37.22 -14.50
CA LEU A 286 20.93 37.87 -15.02
C LEU A 286 20.65 39.20 -14.31
N VAL A 287 20.81 39.27 -12.99
CA VAL A 287 20.62 40.50 -12.22
C VAL A 287 21.65 41.56 -12.61
N ILE A 288 22.93 41.18 -12.78
CA ILE A 288 23.98 42.10 -13.23
C ILE A 288 23.70 42.61 -14.65
N MET A 289 23.31 41.73 -15.58
CA MET A 289 22.88 42.15 -16.93
C MET A 289 21.65 43.05 -16.89
N GLY A 290 20.74 42.82 -15.94
CA GLY A 290 19.54 43.65 -15.74
C GLY A 290 19.91 45.06 -15.27
N MET A 291 20.92 45.19 -14.43
CA MET A 291 21.47 46.49 -14.03
C MET A 291 22.15 47.22 -15.19
N MET A 292 22.71 46.48 -16.16
CA MET A 292 23.28 47.04 -17.40
C MET A 292 22.21 47.33 -18.47
N GLY A 293 20.96 46.95 -18.24
CA GLY A 293 19.84 47.14 -19.17
C GLY A 293 19.76 46.10 -20.29
N GLU A 294 20.51 45.00 -20.19
CA GLU A 294 20.62 43.96 -21.23
C GLU A 294 19.98 42.62 -20.84
N ALA A 295 19.42 42.48 -19.63
CA ALA A 295 18.78 41.22 -19.24
C ALA A 295 17.38 41.04 -19.83
N ASP A 296 17.07 39.79 -20.15
CA ASP A 296 15.70 39.36 -20.46
C ASP A 296 14.99 38.99 -19.14
N ASP A 297 14.03 39.82 -18.73
CA ASP A 297 13.18 39.58 -17.55
C ASP A 297 12.49 38.22 -17.60
N ARG A 298 12.22 37.68 -18.81
CA ARG A 298 11.64 36.35 -18.97
C ARG A 298 12.60 35.24 -18.53
N LEU A 299 13.90 35.38 -18.77
CA LEU A 299 14.90 34.40 -18.32
C LEU A 299 15.04 34.42 -16.80
N LEU A 300 14.93 35.59 -16.18
CA LEU A 300 14.91 35.72 -14.72
C LEU A 300 13.66 35.04 -14.15
N TYR A 301 12.48 35.30 -14.69
CA TYR A 301 11.25 34.64 -14.25
C TYR A 301 11.27 33.13 -14.48
N ALA A 302 11.78 32.66 -15.62
CA ALA A 302 11.93 31.23 -15.89
C ALA A 302 12.90 30.57 -14.89
N THR A 303 13.98 31.24 -14.54
CA THR A 303 14.95 30.71 -13.56
C THR A 303 14.34 30.61 -12.16
N VAL A 304 13.66 31.66 -11.70
CA VAL A 304 13.06 31.71 -10.35
C VAL A 304 11.85 30.81 -10.22
N TYR A 305 10.92 30.84 -11.19
CA TYR A 305 9.64 30.16 -11.08
C TYR A 305 9.58 28.77 -11.73
N ALA A 306 10.52 28.44 -12.61
CA ALA A 306 10.58 27.10 -13.21
C ALA A 306 11.86 26.35 -12.81
N LEU A 307 13.05 26.90 -13.09
CA LEU A 307 14.30 26.16 -12.91
C LEU A 307 14.54 25.77 -11.43
N ILE A 308 14.47 26.73 -10.49
CA ILE A 308 14.69 26.44 -9.07
C ILE A 308 13.69 25.41 -8.52
N PRO A 309 12.36 25.58 -8.71
CA PRO A 309 11.39 24.57 -8.28
C PRO A 309 11.60 23.22 -8.94
N LEU A 310 11.97 23.17 -10.23
CA LEU A 310 12.20 21.93 -10.95
C LEU A 310 13.46 21.22 -10.44
N THR A 311 14.56 21.94 -10.18
CA THR A 311 15.76 21.39 -9.55
C THR A 311 15.44 20.85 -8.16
N GLY A 312 14.67 21.58 -7.35
CA GLY A 312 14.23 21.13 -6.02
C GLY A 312 13.31 19.91 -6.08
N ALA A 313 12.33 19.90 -6.96
CA ALA A 313 11.41 18.77 -7.15
C ALA A 313 12.14 17.53 -7.67
N GLY A 314 13.07 17.70 -8.63
CA GLY A 314 13.91 16.62 -9.14
C GLY A 314 14.78 16.01 -8.04
N PHE A 315 15.34 16.86 -7.16
CA PHE A 315 16.09 16.38 -6.00
C PHE A 315 15.20 15.65 -4.99
N LEU A 316 13.98 16.15 -4.73
CA LEU A 316 13.02 15.48 -3.85
C LEU A 316 12.69 14.08 -4.36
N VAL A 317 12.43 13.93 -5.67
CA VAL A 317 12.19 12.63 -6.31
C VAL A 317 13.39 11.71 -6.15
N LEU A 318 14.61 12.21 -6.40
CA LEU A 318 15.84 11.43 -6.22
C LEU A 318 15.99 10.91 -4.78
N VAL A 319 15.83 11.78 -3.78
CA VAL A 319 15.91 11.40 -2.36
C VAL A 319 14.80 10.41 -2.00
N SER A 320 13.56 10.64 -2.46
CA SER A 320 12.43 9.75 -2.18
C SER A 320 12.60 8.36 -2.79
N THR A 321 13.39 8.23 -3.85
CA THR A 321 13.65 6.93 -4.49
C THR A 321 14.64 6.09 -3.70
N VAL A 322 15.60 6.73 -3.02
CA VAL A 322 16.65 6.05 -2.23
C VAL A 322 16.27 5.88 -0.78
N LYS A 323 15.46 6.78 -0.23
CA LYS A 323 14.96 6.64 1.13
C LYS A 323 14.05 5.40 1.20
N GLN A 324 14.56 4.35 1.84
CA GLN A 324 13.73 3.23 2.25
C GLN A 324 12.78 3.73 3.34
N ASP A 325 11.49 3.74 3.07
CA ASP A 325 10.51 4.01 4.12
C ASP A 325 10.51 2.81 5.08
N GLU A 326 10.80 3.06 6.35
CA GLU A 326 10.64 2.07 7.41
C GLU A 326 9.17 1.63 7.42
N PRO A 327 8.88 0.33 7.25
CA PRO A 327 7.51 -0.16 7.27
C PRO A 327 6.93 0.02 8.67
N GLY A 328 5.91 0.86 8.79
CA GLY A 328 5.21 1.13 10.05
C GLY A 328 4.58 2.51 10.03
N ASP A 329 3.34 2.63 10.49
CA ASP A 329 2.64 3.92 10.59
C ASP A 329 3.05 4.73 11.83
N GLY A 330 4.07 4.28 12.55
CA GLY A 330 4.51 4.85 13.84
C GLY A 330 3.56 4.54 15.00
N TYR A 331 2.50 3.76 14.77
CA TYR A 331 1.58 3.30 15.80
C TYR A 331 1.77 1.80 16.03
N LEU A 332 1.95 1.41 17.29
CA LEU A 332 1.88 0.01 17.68
C LEU A 332 0.42 -0.45 17.57
N ARG A 333 0.04 -0.95 16.39
CA ARG A 333 -1.23 -1.67 16.21
C ARG A 333 -0.94 -3.14 16.42
N PRO A 334 -1.38 -3.76 17.53
CA PRO A 334 -1.28 -5.19 17.68
C PRO A 334 -2.19 -5.84 16.63
N ASP A 335 -1.62 -6.28 15.52
CA ASP A 335 -2.31 -7.13 14.56
C ASP A 335 -2.41 -8.53 15.16
N GLY A 336 -3.65 -8.98 15.39
CA GLY A 336 -3.95 -10.20 16.17
C GLY A 336 -4.56 -9.92 17.55
N GLY A 337 -4.58 -8.67 18.02
CA GLY A 337 -5.31 -8.31 19.24
C GLY A 337 -6.80 -8.67 19.10
N SER A 338 -7.36 -9.35 20.11
CA SER A 338 -8.79 -9.72 20.14
C SER A 338 -9.68 -8.57 19.66
N GLU A 339 -10.83 -8.86 19.05
CA GLU A 339 -11.73 -7.82 18.49
C GLU A 339 -12.03 -6.69 19.50
N ARG A 340 -12.00 -7.02 20.80
CA ARG A 340 -12.03 -6.08 21.94
C ARG A 340 -10.90 -5.03 21.93
N LEU A 341 -9.64 -5.43 21.72
CA LEU A 341 -8.46 -4.55 21.68
C LEU A 341 -8.46 -3.66 20.42
N ARG A 342 -8.82 -4.22 19.27
CA ARG A 342 -9.00 -3.45 18.02
C ARG A 342 -10.11 -2.41 18.16
N GLN A 343 -11.18 -2.73 18.89
CA GLN A 343 -12.29 -1.83 19.11
C GLN A 343 -11.98 -0.72 20.13
N THR A 344 -11.15 -0.99 21.15
CA THR A 344 -10.59 0.04 22.04
C THR A 344 -9.67 1.00 21.28
N SER A 345 -8.87 0.50 20.34
CA SER A 345 -7.99 1.35 19.50
C SER A 345 -8.77 2.24 18.51
N LYS A 346 -9.98 1.83 18.12
CA LYS A 346 -10.91 2.64 17.28
C LYS A 346 -11.75 3.65 18.06
N GLU A 347 -11.49 3.84 19.35
CA GLU A 347 -12.24 4.78 20.18
C GLU A 347 -12.07 6.22 19.64
N GLY A 348 -13.18 6.79 19.16
CA GLY A 348 -13.21 8.10 18.52
C GLY A 348 -14.42 8.91 18.96
N LEU A 349 -14.56 10.13 18.45
CA LEU A 349 -15.63 11.07 18.82
C LEU A 349 -17.05 10.49 18.64
N PHE A 350 -17.20 9.56 17.69
CA PHE A 350 -18.48 8.92 17.34
C PHE A 350 -18.50 7.40 17.54
N HIS A 351 -17.42 6.81 18.06
CA HIS A 351 -17.29 5.37 18.26
C HIS A 351 -16.93 5.11 19.73
N PHE A 352 -17.88 4.60 20.52
CA PHE A 352 -17.73 4.41 21.98
C PHE A 352 -16.93 3.15 22.35
N GLY A 353 -15.92 2.82 21.52
CA GLY A 353 -15.06 1.66 21.69
C GLY A 353 -15.86 0.38 21.89
N LEU A 354 -15.54 -0.34 22.97
CA LEU A 354 -16.09 -1.65 23.33
C LEU A 354 -17.63 -1.68 23.44
N VAL A 355 -18.26 -0.56 23.81
CA VAL A 355 -19.72 -0.50 24.02
C VAL A 355 -20.48 -0.79 22.73
N GLU A 356 -19.95 -0.34 21.59
CA GLU A 356 -20.60 -0.48 20.28
C GLU A 356 -20.76 -1.95 19.84
N ALA A 357 -19.88 -2.86 20.26
CA ALA A 357 -20.01 -4.29 19.93
C ALA A 357 -21.16 -4.98 20.68
N PHE A 358 -21.58 -4.43 21.82
CA PHE A 358 -22.62 -5.02 22.66
C PHE A 358 -23.97 -4.28 22.58
N VAL A 359 -24.01 -3.14 21.89
CA VAL A 359 -25.23 -2.44 21.47
C VAL A 359 -26.12 -3.41 20.68
N GLY A 360 -27.43 -3.40 20.96
CA GLY A 360 -28.40 -4.28 20.32
C GLY A 360 -28.45 -5.73 20.85
N ARG A 361 -27.42 -6.21 21.55
CA ARG A 361 -27.45 -7.53 22.22
C ARG A 361 -28.07 -7.48 23.61
N PHE A 362 -27.82 -6.43 24.38
CA PHE A 362 -28.44 -6.22 25.69
C PHE A 362 -28.81 -4.74 25.91
N GLY A 363 -30.05 -4.47 26.36
CA GLY A 363 -30.56 -3.09 26.57
C GLY A 363 -29.87 -2.28 27.68
N VAL A 364 -28.90 -2.87 28.40
CA VAL A 364 -28.01 -2.15 29.31
C VAL A 364 -26.97 -1.35 28.53
N PHE A 365 -26.41 -1.92 27.45
CA PHE A 365 -25.39 -1.24 26.64
C PHE A 365 -25.96 -0.07 25.82
N ASP A 366 -27.23 -0.16 25.39
CA ASP A 366 -27.92 0.97 24.74
C ASP A 366 -28.08 2.18 25.68
N ARG A 367 -28.33 1.92 26.96
CA ARG A 367 -28.42 2.96 28.00
C ARG A 367 -27.05 3.54 28.35
N ILE A 368 -26.01 2.71 28.38
CA ILE A 368 -24.63 3.15 28.60
C ILE A 368 -24.19 4.06 27.46
N ARG A 369 -24.36 3.64 26.19
CA ARG A 369 -24.01 4.44 25.00
C ARG A 369 -24.62 5.84 25.02
N ASN A 370 -25.93 5.94 25.25
CA ASN A 370 -26.62 7.24 25.24
C ASN A 370 -26.13 8.18 26.36
N ARG A 371 -25.72 7.62 27.51
CA ARG A 371 -25.27 8.37 28.68
C ARG A 371 -23.79 8.75 28.58
N GLU A 372 -22.99 7.85 28.02
CA GLU A 372 -21.57 8.03 27.77
C GLU A 372 -21.32 9.07 26.66
N GLY A 373 -22.14 9.08 25.60
CA GLY A 373 -22.08 10.14 24.58
C GLY A 373 -22.22 11.53 25.18
N THR A 374 -23.25 11.73 26.00
CA THR A 374 -23.49 13.02 26.67
C THR A 374 -22.35 13.38 27.64
N TYR A 375 -21.76 12.40 28.33
CA TYR A 375 -20.64 12.59 29.24
C TYR A 375 -19.36 13.00 28.50
N LYS A 376 -18.99 12.29 27.42
CA LYS A 376 -17.84 12.62 26.58
C LYS A 376 -17.99 13.99 25.93
N THR A 377 -19.17 14.32 25.39
CA THR A 377 -19.43 15.66 24.84
C THR A 377 -19.25 16.76 25.89
N LYS A 378 -19.74 16.53 27.12
CA LYS A 378 -19.56 17.48 28.23
C LYS A 378 -18.09 17.63 28.63
N GLN A 379 -17.32 16.53 28.62
CA GLN A 379 -15.89 16.54 28.92
C GLN A 379 -15.09 17.30 27.85
N ILE A 380 -15.41 17.10 26.57
CA ILE A 380 -14.81 17.83 25.44
C ILE A 380 -15.09 19.34 25.56
N LEU A 381 -16.33 19.72 25.89
CA LEU A 381 -16.72 21.12 26.10
C LEU A 381 -16.03 21.75 27.32
N ALA A 382 -15.82 20.98 28.38
CA ALA A 382 -15.16 21.44 29.60
C ALA A 382 -13.65 21.65 29.39
N SER A 383 -13.01 20.90 28.49
CA SER A 383 -11.57 20.97 28.26
C SER A 383 -11.22 20.69 26.79
N PRO A 384 -11.56 21.62 25.87
CA PRO A 384 -11.37 21.41 24.43
C PRO A 384 -9.89 21.33 24.03
N HIS A 385 -8.99 21.96 24.80
CA HIS A 385 -7.55 21.93 24.53
C HIS A 385 -6.94 20.54 24.76
N LEU A 386 -7.41 19.77 25.75
CA LEU A 386 -6.95 18.40 25.99
C LEU A 386 -7.44 17.47 24.87
N PHE A 387 -8.70 17.64 24.45
CA PHE A 387 -9.24 16.88 23.33
C PHE A 387 -8.46 17.09 22.03
N LEU A 388 -8.12 18.35 21.71
CA LEU A 388 -7.33 18.69 20.52
C LEU A 388 -5.87 18.25 20.61
N ARG A 389 -5.30 18.19 21.82
CA ARG A 389 -3.98 17.60 22.07
C ARG A 389 -3.98 16.11 21.74
N ASP A 390 -4.96 15.38 22.26
CA ASP A 390 -5.04 13.93 22.08
C ASP A 390 -5.51 13.55 20.66
N ASN A 391 -6.17 14.47 19.94
CA ASN A 391 -6.69 14.27 18.58
C ASN A 391 -6.36 15.45 17.65
N PRO A 392 -5.09 15.61 17.22
CA PRO A 392 -4.62 16.81 16.52
C PRO A 392 -5.27 17.04 15.16
N LEU A 393 -5.72 16.00 14.45
CA LEU A 393 -6.38 16.14 13.15
C LEU A 393 -7.71 16.91 13.23
N TYR A 394 -8.40 16.89 14.38
CA TYR A 394 -9.64 17.64 14.55
C TYR A 394 -9.43 19.15 14.62
N THR A 395 -8.18 19.63 14.76
CA THR A 395 -7.87 21.04 14.60
C THR A 395 -8.26 21.54 13.20
N LEU A 396 -8.15 20.70 12.17
CA LEU A 396 -8.53 21.02 10.79
C LEU A 396 -10.00 21.40 10.65
N ALA A 397 -10.88 20.74 11.42
CA ALA A 397 -12.32 21.00 11.37
C ALA A 397 -12.66 22.44 11.80
N LEU A 398 -11.79 23.09 12.59
CA LEU A 398 -11.93 24.48 12.98
C LEU A 398 -11.05 25.41 12.14
N THR A 399 -9.78 25.04 11.91
CA THR A 399 -8.79 25.92 11.27
C THR A 399 -9.04 26.08 9.78
N VAL A 400 -9.49 25.04 9.07
CA VAL A 400 -9.75 25.11 7.62
C VAL A 400 -10.95 26.03 7.32
N PRO A 401 -12.13 25.88 7.95
CA PRO A 401 -13.22 26.83 7.75
C PRO A 401 -12.85 28.25 8.18
N THR A 402 -12.11 28.41 9.28
CA THR A 402 -11.67 29.72 9.76
C THR A 402 -10.73 30.40 8.76
N ALA A 403 -9.75 29.66 8.23
CA ALA A 403 -8.85 30.13 7.18
C ALA A 403 -9.62 30.54 5.92
N LEU A 404 -10.60 29.73 5.50
CA LEU A 404 -11.44 30.01 4.35
C LEU A 404 -12.27 31.27 4.57
N VAL A 405 -12.90 31.44 5.73
CA VAL A 405 -13.66 32.65 6.08
C VAL A 405 -12.76 33.88 6.04
N ILE A 406 -11.55 33.81 6.60
CA ILE A 406 -10.61 34.93 6.59
C ILE A 406 -10.21 35.33 5.17
N VAL A 407 -9.90 34.35 4.30
CA VAL A 407 -9.56 34.61 2.89
C VAL A 407 -10.75 35.18 2.13
N VAL A 408 -11.95 34.63 2.31
CA VAL A 408 -13.17 35.12 1.65
C VAL A 408 -13.51 36.53 2.10
N VAL A 409 -13.42 36.82 3.40
CA VAL A 409 -13.64 38.17 3.93
C VAL A 409 -12.59 39.15 3.38
N ALA A 410 -11.34 38.73 3.27
CA ALA A 410 -10.29 39.56 2.69
C ALA A 410 -10.52 39.82 1.18
N ALA A 411 -10.99 38.82 0.43
CA ALA A 411 -11.32 38.94 -0.98
C ALA A 411 -12.54 39.86 -1.21
N VAL A 412 -13.61 39.68 -0.44
CA VAL A 412 -14.84 40.49 -0.54
C VAL A 412 -14.61 41.92 -0.06
N GLY A 413 -13.77 42.10 0.97
CA GLY A 413 -13.39 43.41 1.49
C GLY A 413 -12.43 44.19 0.57
N GLY A 414 -12.02 43.63 -0.57
CA GLY A 414 -11.09 44.26 -1.51
C GLY A 414 -9.66 44.38 -1.00
N SER A 415 -9.34 43.78 0.15
CA SER A 415 -8.00 43.78 0.72
C SER A 415 -7.14 42.67 0.10
N ALA A 416 -7.73 41.56 -0.34
CA ALA A 416 -7.06 40.55 -1.14
C ALA A 416 -7.38 40.77 -2.63
N PRO A 417 -6.36 41.00 -3.49
CA PRO A 417 -6.60 41.09 -4.92
C PRO A 417 -7.11 39.74 -5.45
N THR A 418 -8.14 39.78 -6.30
CA THR A 418 -8.76 38.60 -6.94
C THR A 418 -8.43 38.50 -8.42
N THR A 419 -7.97 39.59 -9.03
CA THR A 419 -7.55 39.67 -10.43
C THR A 419 -6.05 39.45 -10.58
N PHE A 420 -5.61 38.88 -11.70
CA PHE A 420 -4.19 38.66 -12.01
C PHE A 420 -3.37 39.96 -11.96
N ASP A 421 -3.86 41.05 -12.54
CA ASP A 421 -3.15 42.35 -12.50
C ASP A 421 -3.02 42.90 -11.07
N GLY A 422 -4.04 42.69 -10.25
CA GLY A 422 -4.02 43.06 -8.82
C GLY A 422 -3.02 42.24 -8.00
N TRP A 423 -2.79 40.98 -8.37
CA TRP A 423 -1.75 40.14 -7.78
C TRP A 423 -0.36 40.66 -8.13
N VAL A 424 -0.10 40.98 -9.40
CA VAL A 424 1.19 41.52 -9.85
C VAL A 424 1.48 42.88 -9.19
N ALA A 425 0.47 43.76 -9.09
CA ALA A 425 0.62 45.09 -8.50
C ALA A 425 0.90 45.06 -6.98
N ARG A 426 0.45 44.01 -6.27
CA ARG A 426 0.62 43.86 -4.81
C ARG A 426 1.11 42.46 -4.44
N LEU A 427 2.18 42.01 -5.10
CA LEU A 427 2.65 40.62 -5.04
C LEU A 427 2.87 40.11 -3.61
N VAL A 428 3.58 40.86 -2.78
CA VAL A 428 3.88 40.46 -1.38
C VAL A 428 2.60 40.29 -0.56
N TRP A 429 1.67 41.23 -0.68
CA TRP A 429 0.43 41.21 0.08
C TRP A 429 -0.53 40.12 -0.42
N ALA A 430 -0.61 39.94 -1.74
CA ALA A 430 -1.40 38.88 -2.36
C ALA A 430 -0.94 37.49 -1.86
N THR A 431 0.36 37.22 -1.92
CA THR A 431 0.94 35.94 -1.45
C THR A 431 0.75 35.78 0.06
N PHE A 432 0.90 36.84 0.85
CA PHE A 432 0.66 36.79 2.29
C PHE A 432 -0.76 36.34 2.64
N VAL A 433 -1.77 36.96 2.03
CA VAL A 433 -3.18 36.69 2.34
C VAL A 433 -3.64 35.35 1.75
N TRP A 434 -3.26 35.03 0.51
CA TRP A 434 -3.73 33.83 -0.18
C TRP A 434 -2.98 32.55 0.20
N VAL A 435 -1.70 32.66 0.57
CA VAL A 435 -0.85 31.48 0.81
C VAL A 435 -0.46 31.41 2.28
N TYR A 436 0.20 32.44 2.82
CA TYR A 436 0.78 32.34 4.17
C TYR A 436 -0.28 32.31 5.27
N VAL A 437 -1.31 33.16 5.21
CA VAL A 437 -2.35 33.22 6.26
C VAL A 437 -3.08 31.88 6.41
N PRO A 438 -3.62 31.23 5.35
CA PRO A 438 -4.23 29.92 5.46
C PRO A 438 -3.26 28.85 5.95
N THR A 439 -2.04 28.86 5.40
CA THR A 439 -1.02 27.87 5.73
C THR A 439 -0.64 27.93 7.20
N TYR A 440 -0.33 29.12 7.74
CA TYR A 440 0.00 29.25 9.16
C TYR A 440 -1.19 28.92 10.08
N LEU A 441 -2.39 29.35 9.71
CA LEU A 441 -3.57 29.12 10.55
C LEU A 441 -3.94 27.64 10.64
N VAL A 442 -3.69 26.87 9.58
CA VAL A 442 -3.94 25.42 9.53
C VAL A 442 -2.76 24.62 10.10
N LEU A 443 -1.53 24.91 9.66
CA LEU A 443 -0.36 24.09 10.00
C LEU A 443 0.18 24.34 11.41
N VAL A 444 0.10 25.56 11.95
CA VAL A 444 0.66 25.84 13.28
C VAL A 444 -0.05 25.04 14.37
N PRO A 445 -1.40 25.03 14.46
CA PRO A 445 -2.09 24.16 15.41
C PRO A 445 -1.79 22.67 15.14
N LEU A 446 -1.78 22.28 13.87
CA LEU A 446 -1.54 20.89 13.48
C LEU A 446 -0.13 20.40 13.83
N ALA A 447 0.86 21.30 13.93
CA ALA A 447 2.21 20.99 14.39
C ALA A 447 2.35 21.00 15.92
N VAL A 448 1.74 21.98 16.60
CA VAL A 448 1.91 22.19 18.04
C VAL A 448 1.17 21.14 18.89
N PHE A 449 -0.05 20.75 18.51
CA PHE A 449 -0.85 19.81 19.31
C PHE A 449 -0.26 18.38 19.37
N PRO A 450 0.22 17.76 18.28
CA PRO A 450 0.91 16.47 18.35
C PRO A 450 2.20 16.53 19.18
N GLU A 451 3.01 17.59 19.01
CA GLU A 451 4.28 17.73 19.74
C GLU A 451 4.04 17.90 21.25
N TRP A 452 2.97 18.60 21.63
CA TRP A 452 2.54 18.68 23.02
C TRP A 452 2.07 17.32 23.57
N SER A 453 1.34 16.54 22.78
CA SER A 453 0.90 15.19 23.17
C SER A 453 2.06 14.22 23.41
N GLN A 454 3.15 14.33 22.65
CA GLN A 454 4.31 13.43 22.78
C GLN A 454 5.23 13.79 23.95
N ARG A 455 5.22 15.05 24.41
CA ARG A 455 6.10 15.55 25.48
C ARG A 455 5.49 15.52 26.88
N SER A 456 4.18 15.37 26.99
CA SER A 456 3.46 15.24 28.27
C SER A 456 3.21 13.79 28.61
#